data_AF-A0A5Q4EDV1-F1
#
_entry.id   AF-A0A5Q4EDV1-F1
#
_cell.length_a   1.000
_cell.length_b   1.000
_cell.length_c   1.000
_cell.angle_alpha   90.00
_cell.angle_beta   90.00
_cell.angle_gamma   90.00
#
_symmetry.space_group_name_H-M   'P 1'
#
loop_
_entity.id
_entity.type
_entity.pdbx_description
1 polymer ?
#
loop_
_entity_poly.entity_id
_entity_poly.type
_entity_poly.pdbx_seq_one_letter_code
_entity_poly.pdbx_strand_id
1 'polypeptide(L)'
;MFTRVRRQFRRFFRQARTVNNEPVNRASLAVIILIDLFVLFNVFSGLNDIGRWPLAPYQAYPCHSPWAGYRAQTQGDRNYDILRNTLRIHEAPDSSWAADYRRNAAGHLGEVSPICLDYAATADGLNTSENRDILNRLDQNQLTIATLEQENQTIRSQYDSTLLEQIAGQPQDQSINQVEASQARATLERNNASLEELRSQQSDLQTQLAQTPASQPLIALLNNDSQFQQLDRQFQRSSFWHPTVQMLFQSLFLLPLIGLAWAVHRTAERRGYGLVALQSWHLLVIFCIPLVIKVFELLQFGAIA
;
A
#
# COMPACT_ATOMS: atom_id res chain seq x y z
N MET A 1 22.22 10.97 37.86
CA MET A 1 22.53 10.23 36.62
C MET A 1 23.00 11.13 35.47
N PHE A 2 22.31 12.25 35.18
CA PHE A 2 22.67 13.18 34.08
C PHE A 2 24.11 13.75 34.12
N THR A 3 24.69 13.97 35.30
CA THR A 3 26.08 14.48 35.43
C THR A 3 27.15 13.44 35.07
N ARG A 4 26.88 12.14 35.26
CA ARG A 4 27.77 11.04 34.83
C ARG A 4 27.70 10.85 33.31
N VAL A 5 26.50 10.89 32.73
CA VAL A 5 26.28 10.83 31.29
C VAL A 5 26.95 12.02 30.58
N ARG A 6 26.80 13.25 31.11
CA ARG A 6 27.44 14.46 30.55
C ARG A 6 28.97 14.44 30.65
N ARG A 7 29.55 13.84 31.71
CA ARG A 7 31.00 13.63 31.81
C ARG A 7 31.51 12.57 30.83
N GLN A 8 30.75 11.48 30.64
CA GLN A 8 31.04 10.49 29.60
C GLN A 8 30.96 11.12 28.21
N PHE A 9 29.91 11.86 27.89
CA PHE A 9 29.77 12.59 26.61
C PHE A 9 30.90 13.59 26.35
N ARG A 10 31.37 14.32 27.37
CA ARG A 10 32.49 15.26 27.20
C ARG A 10 33.85 14.58 27.02
N ARG A 11 34.09 13.44 27.69
CA ARG A 11 35.25 12.59 27.39
C ARG A 11 35.14 12.00 25.98
N PHE A 12 33.93 11.60 25.60
CA PHE A 12 33.57 11.02 24.31
C PHE A 12 33.94 11.96 23.15
N PHE A 13 33.59 13.25 23.23
CA PHE A 13 33.95 14.23 22.20
C PHE A 13 35.41 14.69 22.23
N ARG A 14 36.11 14.61 23.38
CA ARG A 14 37.55 14.93 23.45
C ARG A 14 38.41 13.87 22.78
N GLN A 15 38.10 12.60 22.98
CA GLN A 15 38.84 11.48 22.37
C GLN A 15 38.64 11.40 20.85
N ALA A 16 37.53 11.93 20.31
CA ALA A 16 37.27 12.01 18.87
C ALA A 16 38.12 13.03 18.11
N ARG A 17 38.90 13.89 18.79
CA ARG A 17 39.63 15.02 18.15
C ARG A 17 41.12 15.05 18.44
N THR A 18 41.64 14.13 19.25
CA THR A 18 43.02 14.18 19.72
C THR A 18 43.68 12.80 19.65
N VAL A 19 44.77 12.68 18.91
CA VAL A 19 45.70 11.54 19.00
C VAL A 19 46.83 11.99 19.93
N ASN A 20 47.08 11.29 21.04
CA ASN A 20 48.18 11.61 21.97
C ASN A 20 48.29 13.11 22.35
N ASN A 21 47.16 13.80 22.58
CA ASN A 21 47.08 15.24 22.87
C ASN A 21 47.54 16.20 21.76
N GLU A 22 47.74 15.74 20.52
CA GLU A 22 48.01 16.59 19.35
C GLU A 22 46.81 16.67 18.39
N PRO A 23 46.54 17.85 17.79
CA PRO A 23 45.46 18.02 16.83
C PRO A 23 45.80 17.36 15.48
N VAL A 24 44.88 16.53 14.97
CA VAL A 24 45.00 15.85 13.68
C VAL A 24 45.04 16.86 12.53
N ASN A 25 45.88 16.63 11.52
CA ASN A 25 45.97 17.46 10.31
C ASN A 25 44.59 17.59 9.61
N ARG A 26 44.23 18.79 9.14
CA ARG A 26 42.93 19.10 8.52
C ARG A 26 42.64 18.19 7.31
N ALA A 27 43.65 17.84 6.52
CA ALA A 27 43.51 16.93 5.39
C ALA A 27 43.15 15.49 5.83
N SER A 28 43.84 14.98 6.87
CA SER A 28 43.55 13.66 7.45
C SER A 28 42.16 13.62 8.10
N LEU A 29 41.75 14.71 8.76
CA LEU A 29 40.40 14.84 9.31
C LEU A 29 39.31 14.78 8.23
N ALA A 30 39.53 15.45 7.10
CA ALA A 30 38.58 15.43 5.97
C ALA A 30 38.42 14.01 5.39
N VAL A 31 39.52 13.28 5.23
CA VAL A 31 39.50 11.88 4.75
C VAL A 31 38.77 10.96 5.73
N ILE A 32 39.02 11.10 7.04
CA ILE A 32 38.32 10.32 8.08
C ILE A 32 36.82 10.58 8.01
N ILE A 33 36.38 11.85 7.91
CA ILE A 33 34.95 12.19 7.83
C ILE A 33 34.30 11.58 6.57
N LEU A 34 34.99 11.57 5.43
CA LEU A 34 34.46 10.98 4.19
C LEU A 34 34.27 9.47 4.34
N ILE A 35 35.27 8.77 4.89
CA ILE A 35 35.18 7.33 5.19
C ILE A 35 34.05 7.07 6.18
N ASP A 36 33.94 7.88 7.23
CA ASP A 36 32.92 7.76 8.26
C ASP A 36 31.52 7.89 7.67
N LEU A 37 31.30 8.84 6.76
CA LEU A 37 30.03 9.01 6.06
C LEU A 37 29.71 7.85 5.11
N PHE A 38 30.72 7.33 4.40
CA PHE A 38 30.56 6.13 3.58
C PHE A 38 30.15 4.92 4.42
N VAL A 39 30.82 4.68 5.54
CA VAL A 39 30.48 3.58 6.46
C VAL A 39 29.07 3.78 7.04
N LEU A 40 28.73 5.00 7.45
CA LEU A 40 27.40 5.33 7.96
C LEU A 40 26.30 4.98 6.95
N PHE A 41 26.48 5.36 5.67
CA PHE A 41 25.52 5.05 4.61
C PHE A 41 25.35 3.54 4.42
N ASN A 42 26.46 2.78 4.37
CA ASN A 42 26.41 1.33 4.23
C ASN A 42 25.73 0.66 5.43
N VAL A 43 25.99 1.13 6.65
CA VAL A 43 25.34 0.61 7.86
C VAL A 43 23.85 0.90 7.84
N PHE A 44 23.42 2.10 7.43
CA PHE A 44 21.99 2.41 7.28
C PHE A 44 21.32 1.58 6.19
N SER A 45 21.99 1.36 5.05
CA SER A 45 21.48 0.48 3.99
C SER A 45 21.30 -0.94 4.52
N GLY A 46 22.34 -1.52 5.12
CA GLY A 46 22.27 -2.87 5.68
C GLY A 46 21.22 -3.01 6.78
N LEU A 47 21.05 -1.99 7.63
CA LEU A 47 20.00 -1.94 8.64
C LEU A 47 18.59 -1.89 8.06
N ASN A 48 18.40 -1.13 6.98
CA ASN A 48 17.13 -1.05 6.28
C ASN A 48 16.81 -2.39 5.60
N ASP A 49 17.80 -3.03 4.99
CA ASP A 49 17.63 -4.31 4.30
C ASP A 49 17.29 -5.43 5.29
N ILE A 50 18.05 -5.56 6.39
CA ILE A 50 17.77 -6.53 7.46
C ILE A 50 16.44 -6.23 8.16
N GLY A 51 16.08 -4.95 8.29
CA GLY A 51 14.79 -4.56 8.84
C GLY A 51 13.59 -5.00 7.99
N ARG A 52 13.80 -5.32 6.70
CA ARG A 52 12.77 -5.84 5.78
C ARG A 52 12.79 -7.35 5.66
N TRP A 53 13.71 -8.06 6.32
CA TRP A 53 13.70 -9.52 6.34
C TRP A 53 12.40 -10.10 6.90
N PRO A 54 11.89 -9.68 8.08
CA PRO A 54 10.59 -10.15 8.53
C PRO A 54 9.48 -9.71 7.57
N LEU A 55 8.57 -10.62 7.26
CA LEU A 55 7.43 -10.35 6.40
C LEU A 55 6.54 -9.27 7.04
N ALA A 56 6.25 -8.20 6.29
CA ALA A 56 5.42 -7.12 6.79
C ALA A 56 3.96 -7.57 6.97
N PRO A 57 3.17 -6.97 7.88
CA PRO A 57 1.80 -7.41 8.16
C PRO A 57 0.89 -7.42 6.92
N TYR A 58 1.03 -6.40 6.07
CA TYR A 58 0.28 -6.32 4.81
C TYR A 58 0.72 -7.34 3.75
N GLN A 59 1.94 -7.87 3.85
CA GLN A 59 2.43 -8.96 2.99
C GLN A 59 2.03 -10.34 3.55
N ALA A 60 1.98 -10.48 4.87
CA ALA A 60 1.53 -11.70 5.54
C ALA A 60 0.00 -11.88 5.47
N TYR A 61 -0.76 -10.78 5.47
CA TYR A 61 -2.22 -10.75 5.43
C TYR A 61 -2.76 -9.84 4.31
N PRO A 62 -2.40 -10.09 3.04
CA PRO A 62 -2.75 -9.20 1.92
C PRO A 62 -4.26 -9.11 1.67
N CYS A 63 -5.02 -10.15 2.05
CA CYS A 63 -6.46 -10.18 1.93
C CYS A 63 -7.20 -9.36 3.00
N HIS A 64 -6.53 -8.86 4.05
CA HIS A 64 -7.18 -8.12 5.14
C HIS A 64 -7.86 -6.85 4.64
N SER A 65 -7.16 -6.02 3.86
CA SER A 65 -7.71 -4.75 3.34
C SER A 65 -8.95 -4.94 2.45
N PRO A 66 -8.94 -5.79 1.39
CA PRO A 66 -10.13 -5.97 0.56
C PRO A 66 -11.30 -6.60 1.34
N TRP A 67 -11.02 -7.51 2.28
CA TRP A 67 -12.06 -8.12 3.12
C TRP A 67 -12.66 -7.12 4.12
N ALA A 68 -11.82 -6.31 4.78
CA ALA A 68 -12.29 -5.24 5.66
C ALA A 68 -13.12 -4.21 4.89
N GLY A 69 -12.71 -3.86 3.66
CA GLY A 69 -13.49 -3.00 2.76
C GLY A 69 -14.88 -3.58 2.45
N TYR A 70 -14.95 -4.87 2.08
CA TYR A 70 -16.22 -5.56 1.86
C TYR A 70 -17.15 -5.51 3.09
N ARG A 71 -16.59 -5.64 4.30
CA ARG A 71 -17.35 -5.60 5.56
C ARG A 71 -17.80 -4.19 5.94
N ALA A 72 -17.00 -3.18 5.61
CA ALA A 72 -17.29 -1.79 5.90
C ALA A 72 -18.28 -1.16 4.92
N GLN A 73 -18.47 -1.77 3.74
CA GLN A 73 -19.36 -1.25 2.71
C GLN A 73 -20.84 -1.36 3.11
N THR A 74 -21.51 -0.20 3.19
CA THR A 74 -22.94 -0.09 3.52
C THR A 74 -23.80 0.45 2.38
N GLN A 75 -23.19 0.85 1.26
CA GLN A 75 -23.87 1.42 0.10
C GLN A 75 -23.64 0.55 -1.14
N GLY A 76 -24.64 0.44 -2.00
CA GLY A 76 -24.57 -0.36 -3.23
C GLY A 76 -24.59 -1.87 -2.98
N ASP A 77 -24.31 -2.64 -4.03
CA ASP A 77 -24.17 -4.09 -3.95
C ASP A 77 -22.71 -4.47 -3.67
N ARG A 78 -22.41 -4.70 -2.38
CA ARG A 78 -21.08 -5.11 -1.92
C ARG A 78 -20.58 -6.41 -2.55
N ASN A 79 -21.48 -7.33 -2.93
CA ASN A 79 -21.08 -8.60 -3.54
C ASN A 79 -20.63 -8.36 -4.98
N TYR A 80 -21.42 -7.60 -5.73
CA TYR A 80 -21.04 -7.20 -7.07
C TYR A 80 -19.70 -6.44 -7.09
N ASP A 81 -19.54 -5.45 -6.21
CA ASP A 81 -18.37 -4.57 -6.21
C ASP A 81 -17.07 -5.33 -5.91
N ILE A 82 -17.08 -6.23 -4.91
CA ILE A 82 -15.89 -7.04 -4.63
C ILE A 82 -15.57 -7.99 -5.79
N LEU A 83 -16.58 -8.65 -6.38
CA LEU A 83 -16.37 -9.57 -7.50
C LEU A 83 -15.78 -8.85 -8.71
N ARG A 84 -16.35 -7.70 -9.07
CA ARG A 84 -15.88 -6.87 -10.18
C ARG A 84 -14.43 -6.42 -9.96
N ASN A 85 -14.11 -5.94 -8.77
CA ASN A 85 -12.76 -5.48 -8.45
C ASN A 85 -11.76 -6.64 -8.48
N THR A 86 -12.11 -7.80 -7.92
CA THR A 86 -11.24 -8.99 -7.93
C THR A 86 -10.97 -9.50 -9.35
N LEU A 87 -11.99 -9.51 -10.22
CA LEU A 87 -11.86 -9.96 -11.61
C LEU A 87 -11.03 -9.01 -12.49
N ARG A 88 -11.08 -7.71 -12.22
CA ARG A 88 -10.37 -6.69 -13.02
C ARG A 88 -8.87 -6.62 -12.73
N ILE A 89 -8.44 -6.96 -11.52
CA ILE A 89 -7.02 -6.89 -11.14
C ILE A 89 -6.21 -7.99 -11.86
N HIS A 90 -6.85 -9.13 -12.14
CA HIS A 90 -6.21 -10.32 -12.73
C HIS A 90 -6.93 -10.78 -14.01
N GLU A 91 -7.11 -9.85 -14.94
CA GLU A 91 -7.79 -10.12 -16.22
C GLU A 91 -6.96 -11.04 -17.15
N ALA A 92 -5.63 -11.00 -17.01
CA ALA A 92 -4.71 -11.80 -17.82
C ALA A 92 -4.78 -13.30 -17.44
N PRO A 93 -4.74 -14.23 -18.43
CA PRO A 93 -4.86 -15.67 -18.18
C PRO A 93 -3.80 -16.26 -17.24
N ASP A 94 -2.60 -15.68 -17.24
CA ASP A 94 -1.45 -16.16 -16.44
C ASP A 94 -1.35 -15.49 -15.07
N SER A 95 -2.32 -14.64 -14.72
CA SER A 95 -2.30 -13.87 -13.49
C SER A 95 -3.09 -14.61 -12.40
N SER A 96 -2.47 -14.78 -11.22
CA SER A 96 -3.05 -15.49 -10.08
C SER A 96 -2.77 -14.74 -8.78
N TRP A 97 -3.82 -14.49 -8.01
CA TRP A 97 -3.76 -13.95 -6.66
C TRP A 97 -2.86 -14.80 -5.77
N ALA A 98 -2.99 -16.13 -5.85
CA ALA A 98 -2.22 -17.02 -4.99
C ALA A 98 -0.73 -17.02 -5.38
N ALA A 99 -0.41 -16.89 -6.67
CA ALA A 99 0.97 -16.74 -7.13
C ALA A 99 1.56 -15.40 -6.65
N ASP A 100 0.82 -14.31 -6.75
CA ASP A 100 1.29 -12.98 -6.36
C ASP A 100 1.49 -12.84 -4.85
N TYR A 101 0.60 -13.41 -4.04
CA TYR A 101 0.79 -13.46 -2.59
C TYR A 101 2.07 -14.20 -2.22
N ARG A 102 2.34 -15.36 -2.82
CA ARG A 102 3.57 -16.13 -2.57
C ARG A 102 4.81 -15.40 -3.07
N ARG A 103 4.74 -14.75 -4.23
CA ARG A 103 5.85 -13.97 -4.80
C ARG A 103 6.22 -12.79 -3.91
N ASN A 104 5.22 -12.10 -3.36
CA ASN A 104 5.44 -10.97 -2.44
C ASN A 104 6.04 -11.40 -1.09
N ALA A 105 5.84 -12.65 -0.68
CA ALA A 105 6.48 -13.22 0.50
C ALA A 105 7.84 -13.87 0.22
N ALA A 106 8.20 -14.08 -1.04
CA ALA A 106 9.46 -14.72 -1.41
C ALA A 106 10.66 -13.89 -0.91
N GLY A 107 11.67 -14.56 -0.36
CA GLY A 107 12.87 -13.90 0.17
C GLY A 107 12.70 -13.23 1.54
N HIS A 108 11.55 -13.37 2.19
CA HIS A 108 11.28 -12.85 3.53
C HIS A 108 11.14 -13.99 4.55
N LEU A 109 11.30 -13.66 5.83
CA LEU A 109 11.07 -14.56 6.95
C LEU A 109 9.60 -14.50 7.36
N GLY A 110 8.92 -15.63 7.25
CA GLY A 110 7.49 -15.77 7.53
C GLY A 110 6.74 -16.34 6.33
N GLU A 111 5.44 -16.51 6.49
CA GLU A 111 4.57 -17.07 5.46
C GLU A 111 3.30 -16.24 5.35
N VAL A 112 2.70 -16.26 4.16
CA VAL A 112 1.36 -15.69 3.95
C VAL A 112 0.35 -16.53 4.73
N SER A 113 -0.60 -15.85 5.39
CA SER A 113 -1.67 -16.51 6.12
C SER A 113 -2.44 -17.51 5.24
N PRO A 114 -2.71 -18.73 5.74
CA PRO A 114 -3.55 -19.71 5.05
C PRO A 114 -4.92 -19.14 4.65
N ILE A 115 -5.54 -18.31 5.51
CA ILE A 115 -6.82 -17.66 5.22
C ILE A 115 -6.73 -16.78 3.97
N CYS A 116 -5.61 -16.08 3.77
CA CYS A 116 -5.41 -15.27 2.58
C CYS A 116 -5.04 -16.09 1.35
N LEU A 117 -4.43 -17.28 1.52
CA LEU A 117 -4.22 -18.21 0.42
C LEU A 117 -5.55 -18.84 -0.03
N ASP A 118 -6.44 -19.16 0.91
CA ASP A 118 -7.80 -19.63 0.61
C ASP A 118 -8.60 -18.54 -0.10
N TYR A 119 -8.54 -17.30 0.40
CA TYR A 119 -9.09 -16.13 -0.28
C TYR A 119 -8.59 -16.03 -1.72
N ALA A 120 -7.26 -16.10 -1.92
CA ALA A 120 -6.66 -16.01 -3.23
C ALA A 120 -7.09 -17.15 -4.15
N ALA A 121 -7.21 -18.38 -3.64
CA ALA A 121 -7.68 -19.52 -4.43
C ALA A 121 -9.15 -19.34 -4.86
N THR A 122 -10.01 -18.83 -3.99
CA THR A 122 -11.40 -18.50 -4.36
C THR A 122 -11.48 -17.34 -5.35
N ALA A 123 -10.59 -16.34 -5.24
CA ALA A 123 -10.48 -15.22 -6.17
C ALA A 123 -10.00 -15.67 -7.56
N ASP A 124 -8.99 -16.56 -7.63
CA ASP A 124 -8.51 -17.16 -8.87
C ASP A 124 -9.61 -17.96 -9.57
N GLY A 125 -10.44 -18.67 -8.78
CA GLY A 125 -11.59 -19.43 -9.27
C GLY A 125 -12.70 -18.57 -9.90
N LEU A 126 -12.71 -17.24 -9.68
CA LEU A 126 -13.69 -16.35 -10.32
C LEU A 126 -13.45 -16.21 -11.83
N ASN A 127 -12.23 -16.45 -12.30
CA ASN A 127 -11.79 -16.11 -13.64
C ASN A 127 -12.30 -17.11 -14.70
N THR A 128 -13.63 -17.22 -14.83
CA THR A 128 -14.33 -18.10 -15.77
C THR A 128 -14.79 -17.32 -17.00
N SER A 129 -15.01 -18.02 -18.12
CA SER A 129 -15.57 -17.40 -19.33
C SER A 129 -16.95 -16.77 -19.06
N GLU A 130 -17.79 -17.44 -18.27
CA GLU A 130 -19.12 -16.94 -17.89
C GLU A 130 -19.03 -15.61 -17.12
N ASN A 131 -18.19 -15.54 -16.09
CA ASN A 131 -18.02 -14.32 -15.30
C ASN A 131 -17.44 -13.16 -16.14
N ARG A 132 -16.50 -13.47 -17.06
CA ARG A 132 -15.96 -12.50 -18.01
C ARG A 132 -17.03 -11.98 -18.98
N ASP A 133 -17.88 -12.87 -19.51
CA ASP A 133 -18.96 -12.49 -20.42
C ASP A 133 -19.98 -11.59 -19.71
N ILE A 134 -20.33 -11.90 -18.45
CA ILE A 134 -21.20 -11.05 -17.64
C ILE A 134 -20.57 -9.68 -17.40
N LEU A 135 -19.29 -9.60 -17.04
CA LEU A 135 -18.58 -8.33 -16.87
C LEU A 135 -18.52 -7.51 -18.15
N ASN A 136 -18.23 -8.15 -19.29
CA ASN A 136 -18.21 -7.48 -20.59
C ASN A 136 -19.57 -6.88 -20.94
N ARG A 137 -20.66 -7.61 -20.68
CA ARG A 137 -22.02 -7.11 -20.89
C ARG A 137 -22.37 -5.95 -19.95
N LEU A 138 -21.94 -6.02 -18.70
CA LEU A 138 -22.10 -4.92 -17.74
C LEU A 138 -21.36 -3.66 -18.21
N ASP A 139 -20.11 -3.80 -18.65
CA ASP A 139 -19.31 -2.68 -19.14
C ASP A 139 -19.91 -2.09 -20.44
N GLN A 140 -20.41 -2.93 -21.35
CA GLN A 140 -21.14 -2.49 -22.54
C GLN A 140 -22.45 -1.74 -22.22
N ASN A 141 -23.23 -2.25 -21.25
CA ASN A 141 -24.45 -1.58 -20.79
C ASN A 141 -24.11 -0.22 -20.15
N GLN A 142 -23.03 -0.14 -19.36
CA GLN A 142 -22.59 1.11 -18.75
C GLN A 142 -22.18 2.15 -19.80
N LEU A 143 -21.45 1.75 -20.84
CA LEU A 143 -21.07 2.62 -21.95
C LEU A 143 -22.29 3.13 -22.73
N THR A 144 -23.25 2.25 -22.99
CA THR A 144 -24.50 2.61 -23.68
C THR A 144 -25.34 3.58 -22.85
N ILE A 145 -25.48 3.34 -21.54
CA ILE A 145 -26.18 4.24 -20.62
C ILE A 145 -25.53 5.63 -20.63
N ALA A 146 -24.21 5.71 -20.48
CA ALA A 146 -23.48 6.98 -20.49
C ALA A 146 -23.69 7.74 -21.82
N THR A 147 -23.74 7.02 -22.94
CA THR A 147 -23.97 7.59 -24.27
C THR A 147 -25.39 8.17 -24.38
N LEU A 148 -26.41 7.39 -24.00
CA LEU A 148 -27.81 7.84 -24.01
C LEU A 148 -28.07 9.00 -23.05
N GLU A 149 -27.43 9.02 -21.87
CA GLU A 149 -27.52 10.12 -20.92
C GLU A 149 -26.92 11.42 -21.49
N GLN A 150 -25.76 11.32 -22.15
CA GLN A 150 -25.13 12.46 -22.83
C GLN A 150 -25.96 12.98 -24.01
N GLU A 151 -26.52 12.07 -24.82
CA GLU A 151 -27.45 12.43 -25.90
C GLU A 151 -28.70 13.13 -25.35
N ASN A 152 -29.30 12.59 -24.29
CA ASN A 152 -30.47 13.18 -23.64
C ASN A 152 -30.18 14.58 -23.09
N GLN A 153 -29.01 14.80 -22.50
CA GLN A 153 -28.61 16.12 -22.04
C GLN A 153 -28.50 17.11 -23.22
N THR A 154 -27.93 16.67 -24.34
CA THR A 154 -27.81 17.47 -25.55
C THR A 154 -29.19 17.82 -26.13
N ILE A 155 -30.08 16.82 -26.26
CA ILE A 155 -31.43 17.02 -26.78
C ILE A 155 -32.24 17.96 -25.87
N ARG A 156 -32.13 17.85 -24.54
CA ARG A 156 -32.81 18.77 -23.60
C ARG A 156 -32.38 20.23 -23.80
N SER A 157 -31.08 20.47 -24.00
CA SER A 157 -30.59 21.84 -24.25
C SER A 157 -31.13 22.45 -25.55
N GLN A 158 -31.29 21.63 -26.59
CA GLN A 158 -31.86 22.03 -27.87
C GLN A 158 -33.39 22.17 -27.79
N TYR A 159 -34.06 21.30 -27.03
CA TYR A 159 -35.50 21.37 -26.78
C TYR A 159 -35.89 22.69 -26.09
N ASP A 160 -35.18 23.07 -25.03
CA ASP A 160 -35.49 24.31 -24.30
C ASP A 160 -35.33 25.54 -25.22
N SER A 161 -34.32 25.52 -26.08
CA SER A 161 -34.05 26.58 -27.06
C SER A 161 -35.11 26.63 -28.17
N THR A 162 -35.47 25.48 -28.75
CA THR A 162 -36.51 25.38 -29.80
C THR A 162 -37.91 25.71 -29.29
N LEU A 163 -38.22 25.38 -28.04
CA LEU A 163 -39.49 25.74 -27.42
C LEU A 163 -39.62 27.26 -27.27
N LEU A 164 -38.53 27.95 -26.86
CA LEU A 164 -38.50 29.41 -26.78
C LEU A 164 -38.65 30.06 -28.17
N GLU A 165 -38.00 29.51 -29.19
CA GLU A 165 -38.14 29.96 -30.58
C GLU A 165 -39.58 29.78 -31.10
N GLN A 166 -40.23 28.65 -30.80
CA GLN A 166 -41.64 28.41 -31.13
C GLN A 166 -42.57 29.40 -30.42
N ILE A 167 -42.34 29.67 -29.13
CA ILE A 167 -43.12 30.67 -28.37
C ILE A 167 -42.91 32.07 -28.94
N ALA A 168 -41.70 32.38 -29.43
CA ALA A 168 -41.37 33.65 -30.07
C ALA A 168 -41.93 33.77 -31.50
N GLY A 169 -42.55 32.71 -32.06
CA GLY A 169 -43.10 32.71 -33.42
C GLY A 169 -42.03 32.70 -34.51
N GLN A 170 -40.80 32.29 -34.20
CA GLN A 170 -39.71 32.21 -35.16
C GLN A 170 -39.95 31.02 -36.11
N PRO A 171 -39.94 31.24 -37.44
CA PRO A 171 -40.14 30.17 -38.39
C PRO A 171 -38.92 29.24 -38.42
N GLN A 172 -39.19 27.97 -38.71
CA GLN A 172 -38.24 26.87 -38.51
C GLN A 172 -37.00 26.95 -39.42
N ASP A 173 -37.12 27.62 -40.57
CA ASP A 173 -36.02 27.94 -41.48
C ASP A 173 -35.01 28.93 -40.88
N GLN A 174 -35.40 29.64 -39.82
CA GLN A 174 -34.56 30.56 -39.06
C GLN A 174 -34.14 29.99 -37.70
N SER A 175 -34.58 28.78 -37.35
CA SER A 175 -34.17 28.13 -36.10
C SER A 175 -32.69 27.79 -36.13
N ILE A 176 -31.98 28.06 -35.03
CA ILE A 176 -30.56 27.68 -34.88
C ILE A 176 -30.44 26.17 -34.61
N ASN A 177 -31.55 25.54 -34.20
CA ASN A 177 -31.57 24.17 -33.74
C ASN A 177 -32.04 23.20 -34.84
N GLN A 178 -31.41 22.03 -34.91
CA GLN A 178 -31.65 21.06 -35.98
C GLN A 178 -32.87 20.15 -35.76
N VAL A 179 -33.47 20.17 -34.56
CA VAL A 179 -34.48 19.18 -34.14
C VAL A 179 -35.75 19.88 -33.70
N GLU A 180 -36.91 19.47 -34.23
CA GLU A 180 -38.19 20.00 -33.74
C GLU A 180 -38.45 19.60 -32.29
N ALA A 181 -39.14 20.47 -31.54
CA ALA A 181 -39.55 20.19 -30.17
C ALA A 181 -40.34 18.86 -30.03
N SER A 182 -41.14 18.51 -31.04
CA SER A 182 -41.91 17.25 -31.11
C SER A 182 -41.01 16.02 -31.27
N GLN A 183 -40.01 16.10 -32.16
CA GLN A 183 -39.03 15.04 -32.41
C GLN A 183 -38.07 14.86 -31.24
N ALA A 184 -37.62 15.97 -30.64
CA ALA A 184 -36.80 15.98 -29.44
C ALA A 184 -37.51 15.25 -28.29
N ARG A 185 -38.80 15.54 -28.06
CA ARG A 185 -39.60 14.84 -27.05
C ARG A 185 -39.72 13.34 -27.30
N ALA A 186 -40.05 12.95 -28.53
CA ALA A 186 -40.18 11.53 -28.89
C ALA A 186 -38.86 10.75 -28.71
N THR A 187 -37.72 11.37 -29.04
CA THR A 187 -36.40 10.76 -28.83
C THR A 187 -36.06 10.65 -27.34
N LEU A 188 -36.35 11.68 -26.53
CA LEU A 188 -36.16 11.62 -25.07
C LEU A 188 -37.01 10.51 -24.43
N GLU A 189 -38.27 10.37 -24.83
CA GLU A 189 -39.15 9.30 -24.31
C GLU A 189 -38.60 7.91 -24.68
N ARG A 190 -38.14 7.71 -25.92
CA ARG A 190 -37.54 6.45 -26.37
C ARG A 190 -36.23 6.14 -25.64
N ASN A 191 -35.35 7.12 -25.50
CA ASN A 191 -34.08 6.96 -24.79
C ASN A 191 -34.30 6.68 -23.30
N ASN A 192 -35.26 7.34 -22.65
CA ASN A 192 -35.59 7.05 -21.24
C ASN A 192 -36.10 5.61 -21.06
N ALA A 193 -36.95 5.11 -21.96
CA ALA A 193 -37.39 3.72 -21.92
C ALA A 193 -36.21 2.74 -22.07
N SER A 194 -35.28 3.00 -23.01
CA SER A 194 -34.05 2.22 -23.16
C SER A 194 -33.13 2.31 -21.93
N LEU A 195 -33.04 3.48 -21.29
CA LEU A 195 -32.27 3.64 -20.06
C LEU A 195 -32.86 2.83 -18.91
N GLU A 196 -34.18 2.80 -18.77
CA GLU A 196 -34.87 1.96 -17.77
C GLU A 196 -34.60 0.48 -18.01
N GLU A 197 -34.70 0.01 -19.26
CA GLU A 197 -34.39 -1.36 -19.64
C GLU A 197 -32.92 -1.72 -19.36
N LEU A 198 -31.97 -0.89 -19.78
CA LEU A 198 -30.54 -1.11 -19.56
C LEU A 198 -30.18 -1.13 -18.07
N ARG A 199 -30.80 -0.29 -17.26
CA ARG A 199 -30.62 -0.27 -15.79
C ARG A 199 -31.19 -1.53 -15.15
N SER A 200 -32.35 -2.02 -15.62
CA SER A 200 -32.89 -3.31 -15.18
C SER A 200 -31.94 -4.45 -15.54
N GLN A 201 -31.47 -4.51 -16.79
CA GLN A 201 -30.52 -5.51 -17.24
C GLN A 201 -29.20 -5.47 -16.47
N GLN A 202 -28.73 -4.27 -16.07
CA GLN A 202 -27.56 -4.18 -15.18
C GLN A 202 -27.82 -4.83 -13.83
N SER A 203 -28.94 -4.52 -13.18
CA SER A 203 -29.29 -5.13 -11.89
C SER A 203 -29.39 -6.66 -11.99
N ASP A 204 -29.96 -7.16 -13.09
CA ASP A 204 -30.07 -8.60 -13.34
C ASP A 204 -28.69 -9.24 -13.56
N LEU A 205 -27.81 -8.61 -14.35
CA LEU A 205 -26.44 -9.09 -14.57
C LEU A 205 -25.57 -9.03 -13.32
N GLN A 206 -25.71 -8.00 -12.48
CA GLN A 206 -25.04 -7.90 -11.18
C GLN A 206 -25.45 -9.06 -10.27
N THR A 207 -26.76 -9.31 -10.20
CA THR A 207 -27.33 -10.43 -9.45
C THR A 207 -26.85 -11.77 -10.01
N GLN A 208 -26.84 -11.92 -11.34
CA GLN A 208 -26.36 -13.13 -12.02
C GLN A 208 -24.89 -13.40 -11.70
N LEU A 209 -24.02 -12.39 -11.75
CA LEU A 209 -22.61 -12.51 -11.39
C LEU A 209 -22.42 -12.98 -9.95
N ALA A 210 -23.20 -12.41 -9.03
CA ALA A 210 -23.15 -12.81 -7.62
C ALA A 210 -23.72 -14.21 -7.38
N GLN A 211 -24.56 -14.73 -8.26
CA GLN A 211 -25.18 -16.05 -8.16
C GLN A 211 -24.41 -17.15 -8.90
N THR A 212 -23.40 -16.83 -9.71
CA THR A 212 -22.63 -17.87 -10.41
C THR A 212 -21.95 -18.82 -9.42
N PRO A 213 -21.85 -20.13 -9.74
CA PRO A 213 -21.19 -21.10 -8.87
C PRO A 213 -19.74 -20.76 -8.54
N ALA A 214 -19.04 -20.08 -9.46
CA ALA A 214 -17.67 -19.61 -9.27
C ALA A 214 -17.57 -18.49 -8.22
N SER A 215 -18.59 -17.64 -8.11
CA SER A 215 -18.62 -16.52 -7.15
C SER A 215 -18.99 -16.95 -5.72
N GLN A 216 -19.76 -18.03 -5.56
CA GLN A 216 -20.25 -18.48 -4.25
C GLN A 216 -19.14 -18.76 -3.23
N PRO A 217 -18.03 -19.44 -3.55
CA PRO A 217 -16.96 -19.70 -2.59
C PRO A 217 -16.37 -18.43 -1.99
N LEU A 218 -16.10 -17.41 -2.82
CA LEU A 218 -15.53 -16.15 -2.35
C LEU A 218 -16.54 -15.38 -1.48
N ILE A 219 -17.81 -15.31 -1.91
CA ILE A 219 -18.87 -14.64 -1.14
C ILE A 219 -19.09 -15.34 0.20
N ALA A 220 -19.14 -16.67 0.22
CA ALA A 220 -19.29 -17.46 1.44
C ALA A 220 -18.12 -17.25 2.41
N LEU A 221 -16.90 -17.22 1.87
CA LEU A 221 -15.69 -16.90 2.64
C LEU A 221 -15.80 -15.50 3.25
N LEU A 222 -16.12 -14.49 2.45
CA LEU A 222 -16.22 -13.10 2.87
C LEU A 222 -17.27 -12.88 3.98
N ASN A 223 -18.39 -13.61 3.92
CA ASN A 223 -19.46 -13.56 4.92
C ASN A 223 -19.16 -14.39 6.18
N ASN A 224 -18.07 -15.15 6.24
CA ASN A 224 -17.70 -15.91 7.44
C ASN A 224 -17.11 -14.99 8.52
N ASP A 225 -17.92 -14.70 9.55
CA ASP A 225 -17.53 -13.82 10.66
C ASP A 225 -16.36 -14.37 11.48
N SER A 226 -16.34 -15.67 11.72
CA SER A 226 -15.32 -16.31 12.55
C SER A 226 -13.93 -16.23 11.93
N GLN A 227 -13.85 -16.44 10.60
CA GLN A 227 -12.60 -16.34 9.86
C GLN A 227 -12.15 -14.89 9.73
N PHE A 228 -13.07 -13.94 9.50
CA PHE A 228 -12.70 -12.53 9.46
C PHE A 228 -12.18 -12.04 10.83
N GLN A 229 -12.83 -12.39 11.94
CA GLN A 229 -12.34 -12.04 13.28
C GLN A 229 -11.01 -12.71 13.62
N GLN A 230 -10.74 -13.91 13.10
CA GLN A 230 -9.44 -14.55 13.23
C GLN A 230 -8.39 -13.79 12.41
N LEU A 231 -8.69 -13.47 11.16
CA LEU A 231 -7.82 -12.70 10.27
C LEU A 231 -7.48 -11.33 10.86
N ASP A 232 -8.48 -10.60 11.35
CA ASP A 232 -8.29 -9.26 11.92
C ASP A 232 -7.43 -9.32 13.20
N ARG A 233 -7.73 -10.22 14.14
CA ARG A 233 -6.89 -10.40 15.35
C ARG A 233 -5.45 -10.76 15.01
N GLN A 234 -5.23 -11.62 14.01
CA GLN A 234 -3.90 -12.00 13.57
C GLN A 234 -3.17 -10.82 12.91
N PHE A 235 -3.86 -10.04 12.07
CA PHE A 235 -3.31 -8.84 11.45
C PHE A 235 -2.94 -7.76 12.49
N GLN A 236 -3.83 -7.48 13.45
CA GLN A 236 -3.56 -6.52 14.53
C GLN A 236 -2.38 -6.94 15.38
N ARG A 237 -2.32 -8.23 15.75
CA ARG A 237 -1.18 -8.78 16.50
C ARG A 237 0.11 -8.65 15.69
N SER A 238 0.10 -9.01 14.41
CA SER A 238 1.28 -8.89 13.55
C SER A 238 1.72 -7.43 13.43
N SER A 239 0.79 -6.51 13.19
CA SER A 239 1.05 -5.07 13.09
C SER A 239 1.63 -4.48 14.37
N PHE A 240 1.13 -4.92 15.53
CA PHE A 240 1.65 -4.50 16.83
C PHE A 240 3.07 -5.01 17.09
N TRP A 241 3.37 -6.27 16.77
CA TRP A 241 4.68 -6.88 17.05
C TRP A 241 5.74 -6.61 15.98
N HIS A 242 5.34 -6.28 14.75
CA HIS A 242 6.26 -6.09 13.62
C HIS A 242 7.36 -5.05 13.90
N PRO A 243 7.08 -3.86 14.47
CA PRO A 243 8.13 -2.91 14.85
C PRO A 243 9.15 -3.51 15.82
N THR A 244 8.69 -4.29 16.80
CA THR A 244 9.57 -4.94 17.79
C THR A 244 10.44 -6.02 17.14
N VAL A 245 9.88 -6.82 16.22
CA VAL A 245 10.63 -7.83 15.46
C VAL A 245 11.67 -7.17 14.58
N GLN A 246 11.31 -6.10 13.86
CA GLN A 246 12.24 -5.33 13.04
C GLN A 246 13.40 -4.79 13.89
N MET A 247 13.12 -4.24 15.06
CA MET A 247 14.14 -3.76 16.00
C MET A 247 15.06 -4.88 16.50
N LEU A 248 14.52 -6.08 16.75
CA LEU A 248 15.33 -7.23 17.15
C LEU A 248 16.37 -7.59 16.07
N PHE A 249 15.95 -7.68 14.81
CA PHE A 249 16.85 -7.96 13.68
C PHE A 249 17.88 -6.85 13.48
N GLN A 250 17.46 -5.59 13.55
CA GLN A 250 18.35 -4.44 13.46
C GLN A 250 19.37 -4.40 14.62
N SER A 251 18.94 -4.74 15.84
CA SER A 251 19.81 -4.85 17.00
C SER A 251 20.79 -6.01 16.87
N LEU A 252 20.34 -7.15 16.36
CA LEU A 252 21.19 -8.31 16.11
C LEU A 252 22.27 -8.01 15.06
N PHE A 253 22.00 -7.12 14.11
CA PHE A 253 23.01 -6.63 13.16
C PHE A 253 24.00 -5.63 13.78
N LEU A 254 23.52 -4.66 14.57
CA LEU A 254 24.36 -3.59 15.10
C LEU A 254 25.18 -3.99 16.33
N LEU A 255 24.60 -4.77 17.25
CA LEU A 255 25.25 -5.09 18.53
C LEU A 255 26.60 -5.81 18.35
N PRO A 256 26.77 -6.77 17.42
CA PRO A 256 28.07 -7.36 17.14
C PRO A 256 29.10 -6.35 16.61
N LEU A 257 28.69 -5.43 15.72
CA LEU A 257 29.57 -4.39 15.18
C LEU A 257 30.05 -3.44 16.28
N ILE A 258 29.14 -2.99 17.14
CA ILE A 258 29.46 -2.14 18.30
C ILE A 258 30.36 -2.91 19.28
N GLY A 259 30.05 -4.17 19.57
CA GLY A 259 30.82 -5.03 20.47
C GLY A 259 32.26 -5.22 20.00
N LEU A 260 32.45 -5.47 18.69
CA LEU A 260 33.77 -5.63 18.08
C LEU A 260 34.56 -4.32 18.08
N ALA A 261 33.94 -3.20 17.67
CA ALA A 261 34.57 -1.88 17.70
C ALA A 261 35.03 -1.51 19.12
N TRP A 262 34.19 -1.79 20.13
CA TRP A 262 34.52 -1.58 21.54
C TRP A 262 35.67 -2.46 22.03
N ALA A 263 35.67 -3.75 21.67
CA ALA A 263 36.73 -4.68 22.06
C ALA A 263 38.09 -4.28 21.45
N VAL A 264 38.09 -3.85 20.18
CA VAL A 264 39.28 -3.34 19.48
C VAL A 264 39.78 -2.06 20.14
N HIS A 265 38.88 -1.10 20.41
CA HIS A 265 39.23 0.16 21.08
C HIS A 265 39.88 -0.08 22.45
N ARG A 266 39.26 -0.92 23.29
CA ARG A 266 39.79 -1.26 24.62
C ARG A 266 41.15 -1.94 24.55
N THR A 267 41.38 -2.76 23.54
CA THR A 267 42.67 -3.45 23.34
C THR A 267 43.74 -2.48 22.82
N ALA A 268 43.39 -1.57 21.91
CA ALA A 268 44.29 -0.56 21.37
C ALA A 268 44.72 0.46 22.42
N GLU A 269 43.81 0.92 23.29
CA GLU A 269 44.16 1.79 24.42
C GLU A 269 45.14 1.11 25.38
N ARG A 270 44.90 -0.17 25.72
CA ARG A 270 45.79 -0.95 26.61
C ARG A 270 47.19 -1.19 26.04
N ARG A 271 47.31 -1.32 24.71
CA ARG A 271 48.57 -1.58 24.01
C ARG A 271 49.28 -0.31 23.51
N GLY A 272 48.70 0.88 23.72
CA GLY A 272 49.28 2.16 23.32
C GLY A 272 49.21 2.47 21.81
N TYR A 273 48.33 1.80 21.05
CA TYR A 273 48.16 2.04 19.62
C TYR A 273 47.24 3.26 19.37
N GLY A 274 47.80 4.47 19.49
CA GLY A 274 47.03 5.73 19.43
C GLY A 274 46.20 5.93 18.14
N LEU A 275 46.72 5.54 16.97
CA LEU A 275 45.99 5.67 15.69
C LEU A 275 44.82 4.69 15.59
N VAL A 276 45.02 3.42 16.00
CA VAL A 276 43.97 2.39 16.00
C VAL A 276 42.90 2.71 17.04
N ALA A 277 43.30 3.25 18.20
CA ALA A 277 42.38 3.71 19.22
C ALA A 277 41.49 4.85 18.72
N LEU A 278 42.03 5.79 17.92
CA LEU A 278 41.25 6.84 17.27
C LEU A 278 40.29 6.25 16.22
N GLN A 279 40.76 5.42 15.29
CA GLN A 279 39.90 4.86 14.23
C GLN A 279 38.77 3.98 14.77
N SER A 280 39.06 3.12 15.75
CA SER A 280 38.04 2.29 16.41
C SER A 280 37.04 3.12 17.20
N TRP A 281 37.46 4.28 17.73
CA TRP A 281 36.59 5.23 18.39
C TRP A 281 35.60 5.87 17.41
N HIS A 282 36.06 6.34 16.24
CA HIS A 282 35.20 6.89 15.19
C HIS A 282 34.15 5.87 14.73
N LEU A 283 34.57 4.63 14.44
CA LEU A 283 33.67 3.54 14.08
C LEU A 283 32.62 3.26 15.16
N LEU A 284 33.00 3.28 16.44
CA LEU A 284 32.06 3.11 17.54
C LEU A 284 31.00 4.22 17.56
N VAL A 285 31.40 5.49 17.37
CA VAL A 285 30.46 6.61 17.30
C VAL A 285 29.46 6.41 16.15
N ILE A 286 29.95 6.06 14.97
CA ILE A 286 29.15 5.87 13.76
C ILE A 286 28.12 4.76 13.95
N PHE A 287 28.52 3.61 14.52
CA PHE A 287 27.60 2.51 14.78
C PHE A 287 26.56 2.82 15.86
N CYS A 288 26.87 3.73 16.80
CA CYS A 288 25.90 4.18 17.80
C CYS A 288 24.85 5.16 17.26
N ILE A 289 25.14 5.92 16.19
CA ILE A 289 24.19 6.89 15.62
C ILE A 289 22.87 6.24 15.19
N PRO A 290 22.86 5.18 14.36
CA PRO A 290 21.62 4.50 13.97
C PRO A 290 20.84 3.94 15.16
N LEU A 291 21.54 3.42 16.17
CA LEU A 291 20.91 2.85 17.36
C LEU A 291 20.15 3.92 18.16
N VAL A 292 20.74 5.10 18.34
CA VAL A 292 20.08 6.22 19.02
C VAL A 292 18.83 6.65 18.26
N ILE A 293 18.91 6.79 16.93
CA ILE A 293 17.76 7.15 16.08
C ILE A 293 16.65 6.10 16.21
N LYS A 294 16.97 4.81 16.14
CA LYS A 294 15.99 3.71 16.27
C LYS A 294 15.31 3.65 17.64
N VAL A 295 16.04 3.94 18.71
CA VAL A 295 15.44 4.04 20.06
C VAL A 295 14.43 5.20 20.13
N PHE A 296 14.73 6.35 19.51
CA PHE A 296 13.78 7.46 19.43
C PHE A 296 12.54 7.14 18.59
N GLU A 297 12.70 6.46 17.45
CA GLU A 297 11.57 5.98 16.65
C GLU A 297 10.66 5.07 17.50
N LEU A 298 11.23 4.11 18.24
CA LEU A 298 10.45 3.21 19.09
C LEU A 298 9.69 3.93 20.21
N LEU A 299 10.33 4.90 20.87
CA LEU A 299 9.68 5.69 21.92
C LEU A 299 8.53 6.54 21.36
N GLN A 300 8.64 7.03 20.13
CA GLN A 300 7.56 7.72 19.45
C GLN A 300 6.38 6.79 19.18
N PHE A 301 6.62 5.57 18.68
CA PHE A 301 5.56 4.59 18.45
C PHE A 301 4.95 4.05 19.76
N GLY A 302 5.75 3.88 20.81
CA GLY A 302 5.27 3.41 22.12
C GLY A 302 4.55 4.47 22.96
N ALA A 303 4.69 5.76 22.63
CA ALA A 303 3.98 6.86 23.29
C ALA A 303 2.69 7.29 22.55
N ILE A 304 2.51 6.84 21.30
CA ILE A 304 1.34 7.17 20.45
C ILE A 304 0.40 5.95 20.30
N ALA A 305 0.73 4.80 20.90
CA ALA A 305 -0.14 3.63 20.99
C ALA A 305 -1.03 3.67 22.25
#